data_AF-A0A5K1FKT0-F1
#
_entry.id   AF-A0A5K1FKT0-F1
#
_cell.length_a   1.000
_cell.length_b   1.000
_cell.length_c   1.000
_cell.angle_alpha   90.00
_cell.angle_beta   90.00
_cell.angle_gamma   90.00
#
_symmetry.space_group_name_H-M   'P 1'
#
loop_
_entity.id
_entity.type
_entity.pdbx_description
1 polymer ?
#
loop_
_entity_poly.entity_id
_entity_poly.type
_entity_poly.pdbx_seq_one_letter_code
_entity_poly.pdbx_strand_id
1 'polypeptide(L)'
;YQGEIPDAYERLLLDAIEGERRLFIRSDELDAAWSIFSPLLKDLEEKRITPELYPYGSRGPVGAHYFASKFKVRWGDLCEN
;
A
#
# COMPACT_ATOMS: atom_id res chain seq x y z
N TYR A 1 -30.61 -15.08 2.63
CA TYR A 1 -29.48 -14.14 2.59
C TYR A 1 -28.24 -14.91 2.16
N GLN A 2 -28.09 -15.10 0.85
CA GLN A 2 -26.84 -15.57 0.23
C GLN A 2 -25.83 -14.44 0.43
N GLY A 3 -24.65 -14.77 0.96
CA GLY A 3 -23.67 -13.82 1.44
C GLY A 3 -23.01 -13.02 0.32
N GLU A 4 -23.42 -11.77 0.17
CA GLU A 4 -22.59 -10.74 -0.44
C GLU A 4 -21.53 -10.30 0.59
N ILE A 5 -20.29 -10.15 0.12
CA ILE A 5 -19.23 -9.54 0.93
C ILE A 5 -19.59 -8.05 1.05
N PRO A 6 -19.75 -7.50 2.27
CA PRO A 6 -20.12 -6.10 2.44
C PRO A 6 -19.04 -5.19 1.87
N ASP A 7 -19.46 -4.03 1.34
CA ASP A 7 -18.51 -3.03 0.87
C ASP A 7 -17.64 -2.53 2.02
N ALA A 8 -16.42 -2.06 1.70
CA ALA A 8 -15.49 -1.56 2.70
C ALA A 8 -16.11 -0.43 3.54
N TYR A 9 -16.87 0.48 2.92
CA TYR A 9 -17.49 1.58 3.66
C TYR A 9 -18.70 1.13 4.47
N GLU A 10 -19.50 0.20 3.95
CA GLU A 10 -20.63 -0.37 4.70
C GLU A 10 -20.15 -1.00 6.01
N ARG A 11 -19.06 -1.78 5.92
CA ARG A 11 -18.44 -2.39 7.09
C ARG A 11 -17.92 -1.35 8.08
N LEU A 12 -17.15 -0.36 7.61
CA LEU A 12 -16.56 0.66 8.48
C LEU A 12 -17.62 1.51 9.18
N LEU A 13 -18.72 1.85 8.49
CA LEU A 13 -19.82 2.60 9.08
C LEU A 13 -20.56 1.78 10.14
N LEU A 14 -20.81 0.50 9.88
CA LEU A 14 -21.40 -0.39 10.87
C LEU A 14 -20.53 -0.50 12.13
N ASP A 15 -19.23 -0.75 11.95
CA ASP A 15 -18.28 -0.85 13.06
C ASP A 15 -18.22 0.46 13.86
N ALA A 16 -18.30 1.63 13.21
CA ALA A 16 -18.36 2.94 13.89
C ALA A 16 -19.63 3.12 14.75
N ILE A 17 -20.79 2.65 14.26
CA ILE A 17 -22.06 2.71 15.00
C ILE A 17 -22.05 1.73 16.18
N GLU A 18 -21.49 0.53 16.00
CA GLU A 18 -21.35 -0.49 17.05
C GLU A 18 -20.26 -0.15 18.08
N GLY A 19 -19.46 0.88 17.82
CA GLY A 19 -18.33 1.29 18.68
C GLY A 19 -17.11 0.37 18.56
N GLU A 20 -17.05 -0.44 17.51
CA GLU A 20 -15.95 -1.33 17.19
C GLU A 20 -14.83 -0.57 16.47
N ARG A 21 -13.58 -0.72 16.93
CA ARG A 21 -12.44 0.10 16.47
C ARG A 21 -11.30 -0.67 15.81
N ARG A 22 -11.45 -1.98 15.55
CA ARG A 22 -10.36 -2.83 15.02
C ARG A 22 -9.92 -2.48 13.61
N LEU A 23 -10.81 -1.91 12.80
CA LEU A 23 -10.51 -1.51 11.42
C LEU A 23 -10.06 -0.05 11.29
N PHE A 24 -9.91 0.66 12.40
CA PHE A 24 -9.46 2.05 12.42
C PHE A 24 -8.01 2.11 12.87
N ILE A 25 -7.22 2.95 12.20
CA ILE A 25 -5.82 3.20 12.54
C ILE A 25 -5.76 3.98 13.86
N ARG A 26 -4.89 3.53 14.78
CA ARG A 26 -4.64 4.24 16.04
C ARG A 26 -3.65 5.39 15.85
N SER A 27 -3.66 6.37 16.76
CA SER A 27 -2.76 7.54 16.68
C SER A 27 -1.27 7.16 16.73
N ASP A 28 -0.91 6.20 17.58
CA ASP A 28 0.46 5.71 17.71
C ASP A 28 0.94 4.94 16.48
N GLU A 29 0.05 4.16 15.85
CA GLU A 29 0.33 3.47 14.59
C GLU A 29 0.53 4.47 13.43
N LEU A 30 -0.29 5.53 13.39
CA LEU A 30 -0.17 6.60 12.41
C LEU A 30 1.17 7.35 12.57
N ASP A 31 1.54 7.70 13.80
CA ASP A 31 2.81 8.37 14.11
C ASP A 31 4.02 7.49 13.71
N ALA A 32 3.96 6.19 13.97
CA ALA A 32 5.01 5.25 13.58
C ALA A 32 5.14 5.13 12.05
N ALA A 33 4.02 5.03 11.33
CA ALA A 33 4.03 4.99 9.87
C ALA A 33 4.65 6.26 9.28
N TRP A 34 4.26 7.44 9.78
CA TRP A 34 4.83 8.71 9.34
C TRP A 34 6.31 8.84 9.70
N SER A 35 6.75 8.35 10.86
CA SER A 35 8.16 8.36 11.25
C SER A 35 9.04 7.60 10.24
N ILE A 36 8.54 6.49 9.70
CA ILE A 36 9.26 5.66 8.72
C ILE A 36 9.32 6.35 7.35
N PHE A 37 8.21 6.87 6.84
CA PHE A 37 8.14 7.39 5.47
C PHE A 37 8.56 8.86 5.32
N SER A 38 8.38 9.69 6.34
CA SER A 38 8.71 11.12 6.29
C SER A 38 10.13 11.45 5.81
N PRO A 39 11.21 10.83 6.32
CA PRO A 39 12.56 11.17 5.86
C PRO A 39 12.77 10.83 4.38
N LEU A 40 12.23 9.71 3.92
CA LEU A 40 12.33 9.31 2.51
C LEU A 40 11.56 10.27 1.60
N LEU A 41 10.35 10.69 2.00
CA LEU A 41 9.54 11.63 1.23
C LEU A 41 10.24 12.99 1.09
N LYS A 42 10.82 13.51 2.19
CA LYS A 42 11.62 14.75 2.16
C LYS A 42 12.81 14.63 1.22
N ASP A 43 13.56 13.53 1.31
CA ASP A 43 14.69 13.25 0.42
C ASP A 43 14.28 13.22 -1.07
N LEU A 44 13.13 12.62 -1.38
CA LEU A 44 12.60 12.56 -2.76
C LEU A 44 12.25 13.96 -3.28
N GLU A 45 11.64 14.81 -2.46
CA GLU A 45 11.29 16.18 -2.80
C GLU A 45 12.53 17.07 -3.00
N GLU A 46 13.50 16.99 -2.08
CA GLU A 46 14.74 17.78 -2.14
C GLU A 46 15.61 17.40 -3.34
N LYS A 47 15.80 16.10 -3.58
CA LYS A 47 16.67 15.59 -4.65
C LYS A 47 15.98 15.59 -6.01
N ARG A 48 14.66 15.83 -6.07
CA ARG A 48 13.84 15.79 -7.30
C ARG A 48 14.13 14.55 -8.15
N ILE A 49 14.14 13.39 -7.49
CA ILE A 49 14.45 12.11 -8.13
C ILE A 49 13.38 11.83 -9.20
N THR A 50 13.82 11.62 -10.45
CA THR A 50 12.92 11.28 -11.55
C THR A 50 12.56 9.79 -11.48
N PRO A 51 11.26 9.42 -11.44
CA PRO A 51 10.84 8.03 -11.43
C PRO A 51 11.26 7.29 -12.70
N GLU A 52 11.53 5.99 -12.59
CA GLU A 52 11.76 5.13 -13.76
C GLU A 52 10.48 5.00 -14.58
N LEU A 53 10.58 5.22 -15.89
CA LEU A 53 9.45 5.11 -16.81
C LEU A 53 9.12 3.64 -17.06
N TYR A 54 7.82 3.35 -17.19
CA TYR A 54 7.33 2.01 -17.54
C TYR A 54 6.14 2.11 -18.51
N PRO A 55 5.96 1.14 -19.42
CA PRO A 55 4.83 1.13 -20.34
C PRO A 55 3.47 1.02 -19.62
N TYR A 56 2.44 1.67 -20.17
CA TYR A 56 1.07 1.50 -19.68
C TYR A 56 0.63 0.03 -19.78
N GLY A 57 -0.02 -0.48 -18.74
CA GLY A 57 -0.42 -1.89 -18.63
C GLY A 57 0.69 -2.86 -18.22
N SER A 58 1.93 -2.39 -18.06
CA SER A 58 3.00 -3.20 -17.48
C SER A 58 2.90 -3.29 -15.94
N ARG A 59 3.65 -4.22 -15.33
CA ARG A 59 3.70 -4.43 -13.86
C ARG A 59 4.64 -3.47 -13.13
N GLY A 60 5.01 -2.36 -13.78
CA GLY A 60 5.93 -1.35 -13.25
C GLY A 60 7.34 -1.42 -13.86
N PRO A 61 8.29 -0.66 -13.29
CA PRO A 61 9.64 -0.52 -13.84
C PRO A 61 10.49 -1.78 -13.70
N VAL A 62 11.51 -1.92 -14.57
CA VAL A 62 12.43 -3.07 -14.53
C VAL A 62 13.23 -3.05 -13.22
N GLY A 63 13.55 -1.87 -12.70
CA GLY A 63 14.19 -1.69 -11.40
C GLY A 63 13.45 -2.37 -10.24
N ALA A 64 12.11 -2.45 -10.27
CA ALA A 64 11.33 -3.13 -9.23
C ALA A 64 11.58 -4.65 -9.21
N HIS A 65 11.71 -5.28 -10.38
CA HIS A 65 12.03 -6.70 -10.49
C HIS A 65 13.44 -7.02 -9.97
N TYR A 66 14.43 -6.18 -10.31
CA TYR A 66 15.80 -6.33 -9.80
C TYR A 66 15.87 -6.14 -8.28
N PHE A 67 15.16 -5.13 -7.76
CA PHE A 67 15.10 -4.86 -6.33
C PHE A 67 14.48 -6.04 -5.57
N ALA A 68 13.33 -6.55 -6.01
CA ALA A 68 12.69 -7.70 -5.37
C ALA A 68 13.57 -8.96 -5.42
N SER A 69 14.23 -9.22 -6.56
CA SER A 69 15.14 -10.36 -6.73
C SER A 69 16.32 -10.32 -5.76
N LYS A 70 16.84 -9.11 -5.45
CA LYS A 70 17.89 -8.91 -4.44
C LYS A 70 17.45 -9.40 -3.05
N PHE A 71 16.16 -9.30 -2.72
CA PHE A 71 15.57 -9.80 -1.48
C PHE A 71 14.95 -11.19 -1.62
N LYS A 72 15.21 -11.90 -2.73
CA LYS A 72 14.65 -13.23 -3.04
C LYS A 72 13.12 -13.25 -3.08
N VAL A 73 12.49 -12.13 -3.41
CA VAL A 73 11.04 -11.99 -3.61
C VAL A 73 10.77 -11.80 -5.10
N ARG A 74 9.68 -12.38 -5.62
CA ARG A 74 9.25 -12.14 -7.00
C ARG A 74 8.27 -10.97 -7.08
N TRP A 75 8.57 -9.99 -7.91
CA TRP A 75 7.74 -8.80 -8.10
C TRP A 75 6.61 -9.07 -9.10
N GLY A 76 5.37 -8.80 -8.70
CA GLY A 76 4.21 -8.82 -9.59
C GLY A 76 3.63 -10.21 -9.91
N ASP A 77 4.14 -11.29 -9.31
CA ASP A 77 3.66 -12.67 -9.56
C ASP A 77 2.39 -12.99 -8.76
N LEU A 78 1.29 -12.34 -9.13
CA LEU A 78 -0.07 -12.84 -8.90
C LEU A 78 -0.81 -12.73 -10.24
N CYS A 79 -1.50 -13.81 -10.61
CA CYS A 79 -2.10 -14.12 -11.91
C CYS A 79 -1.16 -14.85 -12.89
N GLU A 80 -0.96 -16.16 -12.65
CA GLU A 80 -1.16 -17.16 -13.71
C GLU A 80 -2.46 -17.92 -13.39
N ASN A 81 -3.38 -17.87 -14.35
CA ASN A 81 -4.73 -18.48 -14.46
C ASN A 81 -5.83 -17.96 -13.54
#